data_AF-A0A2M9AAH6-F1
#
_entry.id   AF-A0A2M9AAH6-F1
#
_cell.length_a   1.000
_cell.length_b   1.000
_cell.length_c   1.000
_cell.angle_alpha   90.00
_cell.angle_beta   90.00
_cell.angle_gamma   90.00
#
_symmetry.space_group_name_H-M   'P 1'
#
loop_
_entity.id
_entity.type
_entity.pdbx_description
1 polymer ?
#
loop_
_entity_poly.entity_id
_entity_poly.type
_entity_poly.pdbx_seq_one_letter_code
_entity_poly.pdbx_strand_id
1 'polypeptide(L)'
;MTIRSLAIASLAIFAAACSSTRIPTAEVATHNDTSRNIPKIDNMIVDLKKSYISQCYEPILAKNPPENQCQTELFQMLERRYHLNYNQQNIDQASNDLFFRDVDSRLRKMVRTDPEVRSAVRSGAFRNADEMLSYYKEKYAFDTRSQN
;
A
#
# COMPACT_ATOMS: atom_id res chain seq x y z
N MET A 1 23.60 62.77 -21.18
CA MET A 1 22.72 61.72 -21.74
C MET A 1 23.62 60.52 -22.03
N THR A 2 23.65 59.54 -21.14
CA THR A 2 24.41 58.29 -21.33
C THR A 2 23.55 57.15 -20.80
N ILE A 3 23.12 56.29 -21.72
CA ILE A 3 22.15 55.22 -21.51
C ILE A 3 22.89 54.00 -20.94
N ARG A 4 22.36 53.48 -19.84
CA ARG A 4 22.79 52.26 -19.15
C ARG A 4 22.41 51.03 -19.99
N SER A 5 23.34 50.13 -20.20
CA SER A 5 23.06 48.77 -20.70
C SER A 5 23.24 47.77 -19.56
N LEU A 6 22.15 47.39 -18.90
CA LEU A 6 22.11 46.21 -18.02
C LEU A 6 21.87 44.98 -18.90
N ALA A 7 22.85 44.06 -18.93
CA ALA A 7 22.66 42.72 -19.45
C ALA A 7 21.90 41.90 -18.40
N ILE A 8 20.63 41.57 -18.69
CA ILE A 8 19.84 40.66 -17.86
C ILE A 8 20.07 39.25 -18.40
N ALA A 9 20.91 38.48 -17.70
CA ALA A 9 21.05 37.05 -17.90
C ALA A 9 19.82 36.34 -17.32
N SER A 10 18.89 35.93 -18.17
CA SER A 10 17.77 35.08 -17.79
C SER A 10 18.23 33.62 -17.70
N LEU A 11 18.59 33.18 -16.49
CA LEU A 11 18.79 31.77 -16.17
C LEU A 11 17.41 31.14 -15.94
N ALA A 12 16.90 30.41 -16.94
CA ALA A 12 15.72 29.57 -16.78
C ALA A 12 16.10 28.32 -15.98
N ILE A 13 15.88 28.34 -14.67
CA ILE A 13 15.96 27.14 -13.83
C ILE A 13 14.69 26.34 -14.08
N PHE A 14 14.74 25.41 -15.04
CA PHE A 14 13.77 24.32 -15.12
C PHE A 14 14.02 23.39 -13.94
N ALA A 15 13.38 23.67 -12.80
CA ALA A 15 13.21 22.68 -11.75
C ALA A 15 12.34 21.56 -12.33
N ALA A 16 12.97 20.51 -12.85
CA ALA A 16 12.30 19.25 -13.13
C ALA A 16 11.79 18.70 -11.79
N ALA A 17 10.55 19.02 -11.44
CA ALA A 17 9.83 18.31 -10.41
C ALA A 17 9.56 16.90 -10.94
N CYS A 18 10.54 16.01 -10.80
CA CYS A 18 10.32 14.59 -10.92
C CYS A 18 9.36 14.21 -9.79
N SER A 19 8.05 14.17 -10.09
CA SER A 19 7.08 13.46 -9.25
C SER A 19 7.53 12.00 -9.21
N SER A 20 8.32 11.65 -8.21
CA SER A 20 8.82 10.29 -8.04
C SER A 20 7.65 9.43 -7.59
N THR A 21 7.03 8.77 -8.56
CA THR A 21 6.13 7.65 -8.29
C THR A 21 6.91 6.62 -7.49
N ARG A 22 6.44 6.28 -6.28
CA ARG A 22 7.13 5.33 -5.39
C ARG A 22 6.40 4.01 -5.38
N ILE A 23 7.00 2.96 -5.92
CA ILE A 23 6.38 1.63 -5.79
C ILE A 23 6.45 1.19 -4.32
N PRO A 24 5.32 0.81 -3.69
CA PRO A 24 5.31 0.29 -2.33
C PRO A 24 6.15 -0.98 -2.23
N THR A 25 6.89 -1.14 -1.14
CA THR A 25 7.64 -2.38 -0.87
C THR A 25 6.80 -3.37 -0.06
N ALA A 26 7.15 -4.65 -0.18
CA ALA A 26 6.56 -5.74 0.57
C ALA A 26 7.66 -6.42 1.38
N GLU A 27 7.91 -5.87 2.56
CA GLU A 27 8.92 -6.33 3.52
C GLU A 27 8.23 -6.74 4.82
N VAL A 28 8.86 -7.67 5.56
CA VAL A 28 8.35 -8.08 6.88
C VAL A 28 8.44 -6.88 7.83
N ALA A 29 7.32 -6.56 8.47
CA ALA A 29 7.24 -5.41 9.35
C ALA A 29 8.00 -5.64 10.66
N THR A 30 8.42 -4.56 11.30
CA THR A 30 8.92 -4.62 12.67
C THR A 30 7.75 -4.54 13.66
N HIS A 31 7.71 -5.50 14.58
CA HIS A 31 6.71 -5.59 15.64
C HIS A 31 7.30 -5.10 16.96
N ASN A 32 6.67 -4.09 17.56
CA ASN A 32 7.09 -3.57 18.87
C ASN A 32 6.70 -4.54 20.00
N ASP A 33 5.59 -5.26 19.81
CA ASP A 33 5.09 -6.28 20.73
C ASP A 33 5.44 -7.66 20.16
N THR A 34 6.38 -8.36 20.81
CA THR A 34 6.84 -9.69 20.38
C THR A 34 5.74 -10.74 20.49
N SER A 35 4.74 -10.55 21.37
CA SER A 35 3.60 -11.47 21.47
C SER A 35 2.68 -11.42 20.23
N ARG A 36 2.74 -10.32 19.48
CA ARG A 36 1.99 -10.09 18.24
C ARG A 36 2.82 -10.37 16.98
N ASN A 37 4.07 -10.80 17.13
CA ASN A 37 4.91 -11.26 16.03
C ASN A 37 4.57 -12.73 15.75
N ILE A 38 3.83 -12.98 14.67
CA ILE A 38 3.44 -14.32 14.25
C ILE A 38 3.98 -14.50 12.82
N PRO A 39 5.21 -15.01 12.65
CA PRO A 39 5.93 -14.99 11.38
C PRO A 39 5.16 -15.60 10.20
N LYS A 40 4.31 -16.60 10.46
CA LYS A 40 3.44 -17.18 9.42
C LYS A 40 2.43 -16.19 8.85
N ILE A 41 1.86 -15.33 9.69
CA ILE A 41 0.95 -14.28 9.23
C ILE A 41 1.75 -13.25 8.45
N ASP A 42 2.91 -12.83 8.97
CA ASP A 42 3.76 -11.83 8.32
C ASP A 42 4.17 -12.26 6.91
N ASN A 43 4.67 -13.49 6.78
CA ASN A 43 5.05 -14.06 5.50
C ASN A 43 3.85 -14.15 4.54
N MET A 44 2.69 -14.58 5.04
CA MET A 44 1.46 -14.63 4.24
C MET A 44 1.06 -13.24 3.71
N ILE A 45 1.10 -12.21 4.55
CA ILE A 45 0.75 -10.85 4.13
C ILE A 45 1.77 -10.32 3.12
N VAL A 46 3.07 -10.53 3.37
CA VAL A 46 4.14 -10.11 2.46
C VAL A 46 4.00 -10.77 1.10
N ASP A 47 3.74 -12.07 1.04
CA ASP A 47 3.57 -12.81 -0.20
C ASP A 47 2.35 -12.33 -0.98
N LEU A 48 1.21 -12.13 -0.29
CA LEU A 48 0.03 -11.52 -0.90
C LEU A 48 0.33 -10.11 -1.41
N LYS A 49 1.06 -9.29 -0.64
CA LYS A 49 1.37 -7.91 -1.00
C LYS A 49 2.26 -7.84 -2.24
N LYS A 50 3.28 -8.71 -2.35
CA LYS A 50 4.12 -8.83 -3.56
C LYS A 50 3.30 -9.18 -4.79
N SER A 51 2.39 -10.14 -4.67
CA SER A 51 1.49 -10.52 -5.75
C SER A 51 0.55 -9.39 -6.13
N TYR A 52 -0.03 -8.71 -5.14
CA TYR A 52 -0.94 -7.59 -5.35
C TYR A 52 -0.24 -6.41 -6.02
N ILE A 53 0.98 -6.07 -5.59
CA ILE A 53 1.76 -4.97 -6.16
C ILE A 53 1.96 -5.18 -7.67
N SER A 54 2.52 -6.33 -8.04
CA SER A 54 2.85 -6.63 -9.44
C SER A 54 1.63 -6.84 -10.33
N GLN A 55 0.60 -7.52 -9.84
CA GLN A 55 -0.57 -7.88 -10.67
C GLN A 55 -1.62 -6.79 -10.74
N CYS A 56 -1.64 -5.85 -9.79
CA CYS A 56 -2.78 -4.97 -9.55
C CYS A 56 -2.37 -3.51 -9.36
N TYR A 57 -1.49 -3.22 -8.41
CA TYR A 57 -1.11 -1.85 -8.07
C TYR A 57 -0.31 -1.16 -9.18
N GLU A 58 0.79 -1.79 -9.62
CA GLU A 58 1.71 -1.22 -10.60
C GLU A 58 1.04 -0.93 -11.96
N PRO A 59 0.24 -1.86 -12.54
CA PRO A 59 -0.46 -1.58 -13.79
C PRO A 59 -1.40 -0.37 -13.71
N ILE A 60 -2.12 -0.23 -12.61
CA ILE A 60 -3.04 0.90 -12.39
C ILE A 60 -2.27 2.21 -12.17
N LEU A 61 -1.15 2.17 -11.47
CA LEU A 61 -0.26 3.31 -11.30
C LEU A 61 0.33 3.77 -12.64
N ALA A 62 0.72 2.82 -13.50
CA ALA A 62 1.17 3.07 -14.86
C ALA A 62 0.04 3.51 -15.81
N LYS A 63 -1.21 3.57 -15.33
CA LYS A 63 -2.41 3.91 -16.12
C LYS A 63 -2.67 2.96 -17.28
N ASN A 64 -2.24 1.70 -17.17
CA ASN A 64 -2.56 0.67 -18.15
C ASN A 64 -4.05 0.30 -18.08
N PRO A 65 -4.68 -0.10 -19.21
CA PRO A 65 -6.01 -0.68 -19.19
C PRO A 65 -6.07 -1.92 -18.28
N PRO A 66 -7.15 -2.14 -17.51
CA PRO A 66 -7.30 -3.35 -16.71
C PRO A 66 -7.40 -4.63 -17.55
N GLU A 67 -6.55 -5.61 -17.25
CA GLU A 67 -6.45 -6.90 -17.94
C GLU A 67 -6.94 -8.08 -17.07
N ASN A 68 -7.08 -7.87 -15.76
CA ASN A 68 -7.54 -8.90 -14.83
C ASN A 68 -8.54 -8.35 -13.80
N GLN A 69 -9.11 -9.25 -13.00
CA GLN A 69 -10.12 -8.91 -12.01
C GLN A 69 -9.61 -7.93 -10.95
N CYS A 70 -8.40 -8.12 -10.41
CA CYS A 70 -7.88 -7.22 -9.38
C CYS A 70 -7.72 -5.80 -9.92
N GLN A 71 -7.12 -5.66 -11.11
CA GLN A 71 -6.95 -4.37 -11.78
C GLN A 71 -8.30 -3.72 -12.04
N THR A 72 -9.29 -4.50 -12.49
CA THR A 72 -10.64 -4.01 -12.77
C THR A 72 -11.30 -3.47 -11.49
N GLU A 73 -11.23 -4.21 -10.39
CA GLU A 73 -11.80 -3.78 -9.10
C GLU A 73 -11.13 -2.51 -8.57
N LEU A 74 -9.79 -2.45 -8.61
CA LEU A 74 -9.04 -1.29 -8.17
C LEU A 74 -9.34 -0.07 -9.05
N PHE A 75 -9.32 -0.24 -10.37
CA PHE A 75 -9.67 0.82 -11.32
C PHE A 75 -11.10 1.32 -11.11
N GLN A 76 -12.09 0.44 -10.97
CA GLN A 76 -13.48 0.83 -10.73
C GLN A 76 -13.68 1.55 -9.40
N MET A 77 -12.91 1.23 -8.37
CA MET A 77 -12.94 1.99 -7.11
C MET A 77 -12.42 3.42 -7.28
N LEU A 78 -11.35 3.58 -8.05
CA LEU A 78 -10.75 4.88 -8.33
C LEU A 78 -11.62 5.71 -9.27
N GLU A 79 -12.12 5.11 -10.35
CA GLU A 79 -12.92 5.75 -11.38
C GLU A 79 -14.24 6.28 -10.82
N ARG A 80 -14.93 5.52 -9.96
CA ARG A 80 -16.16 5.99 -9.31
C ARG A 80 -15.98 7.20 -8.40
N ARG A 81 -14.80 7.38 -7.80
CA ARG A 81 -14.54 8.46 -6.82
C ARG A 81 -13.81 9.66 -7.43
N TYR A 82 -12.94 9.40 -8.38
CA TYR A 82 -11.96 10.36 -8.91
C TYR A 82 -11.96 10.42 -10.44
N HIS A 83 -12.83 9.67 -11.13
CA HIS A 83 -12.77 9.45 -12.56
C HIS A 83 -11.35 9.00 -12.97
N LEU A 84 -10.78 9.58 -14.03
CA LEU A 84 -9.41 9.28 -14.45
C LEU A 84 -8.35 10.11 -13.70
N ASN A 85 -8.77 11.03 -12.81
CA ASN A 85 -7.91 12.00 -12.13
C ASN A 85 -7.35 11.50 -10.79
N TYR A 86 -7.27 10.18 -10.58
CA TYR A 86 -6.63 9.63 -9.39
C TYR A 86 -5.11 9.75 -9.44
N ASN A 87 -4.51 10.00 -8.28
CA ASN A 87 -3.07 10.00 -8.07
C ASN A 87 -2.63 8.75 -7.27
N GLN A 88 -1.35 8.64 -6.96
CA GLN A 88 -0.81 7.51 -6.21
C GLN A 88 -1.45 7.36 -4.82
N GLN A 89 -1.65 8.44 -4.07
CA GLN A 89 -2.28 8.41 -2.75
C GLN A 89 -3.71 7.81 -2.81
N ASN A 90 -4.46 8.13 -3.86
CA ASN A 90 -5.78 7.55 -4.08
C ASN A 90 -5.70 6.04 -4.34
N ILE A 91 -4.68 5.60 -5.09
CA ILE A 91 -4.38 4.18 -5.34
C ILE A 91 -4.02 3.50 -4.01
N ASP A 92 -3.13 4.08 -3.21
CA ASP A 92 -2.74 3.54 -1.89
C ASP A 92 -3.97 3.33 -0.99
N GLN A 93 -4.86 4.31 -0.93
CA GLN A 93 -6.09 4.21 -0.14
C GLN A 93 -7.02 3.11 -0.66
N ALA A 94 -7.27 3.06 -1.97
CA ALA A 94 -8.14 2.03 -2.56
C ALA A 94 -7.53 0.63 -2.43
N SER A 95 -6.21 0.50 -2.58
CA SER A 95 -5.47 -0.74 -2.37
C SER A 95 -5.51 -1.19 -0.92
N ASN A 96 -5.42 -0.28 0.06
CA ASN A 96 -5.62 -0.62 1.48
C ASN A 96 -7.02 -1.20 1.75
N ASP A 97 -8.05 -0.75 1.03
CA ASP A 97 -9.40 -1.30 1.21
C ASP A 97 -9.51 -2.70 0.57
N LEU A 98 -9.06 -2.87 -0.67
CA LEU A 98 -9.16 -4.14 -1.40
C LEU A 98 -8.23 -5.21 -0.83
N PHE A 99 -6.95 -4.88 -0.63
CA PHE A 99 -5.95 -5.82 -0.17
C PHE A 99 -6.29 -6.40 1.20
N PHE A 100 -6.72 -5.56 2.15
CA PHE A 100 -7.01 -6.03 3.50
C PHE A 100 -8.31 -6.82 3.60
N ARG A 101 -9.21 -6.73 2.61
CA ARG A 101 -10.35 -7.65 2.49
C ARG A 101 -9.88 -9.09 2.24
N ASP A 102 -8.88 -9.26 1.38
CA ASP A 102 -8.32 -10.59 1.08
C ASP A 102 -7.47 -11.11 2.24
N VAL A 103 -6.70 -10.22 2.88
CA VAL A 103 -5.94 -10.53 4.11
C VAL A 103 -6.88 -10.99 5.21
N ASP A 104 -8.01 -10.31 5.47
CA ASP A 104 -8.98 -10.70 6.51
C ASP A 104 -9.50 -12.12 6.27
N SER A 105 -9.92 -12.42 5.04
CA SER A 105 -10.36 -13.77 4.65
C SER A 105 -9.29 -14.83 4.95
N ARG A 106 -8.03 -14.53 4.60
CA ARG A 106 -6.91 -15.47 4.81
C ARG A 106 -6.53 -15.61 6.28
N LEU A 107 -6.51 -14.52 7.04
CA LEU A 107 -6.28 -14.51 8.49
C LEU A 107 -7.31 -15.38 9.20
N ARG A 108 -8.61 -15.14 8.95
CA ARG A 108 -9.69 -15.93 9.56
C ARG A 108 -9.57 -17.41 9.24
N LYS A 109 -9.13 -17.77 8.03
CA LYS A 109 -8.84 -19.15 7.66
C LYS A 109 -7.66 -19.72 8.48
N MET A 110 -6.53 -19.01 8.52
CA MET A 110 -5.33 -19.46 9.25
C MET A 110 -5.59 -19.64 10.75
N VAL A 111 -6.35 -18.74 11.39
CA VAL A 111 -6.75 -18.90 12.80
C VAL A 111 -7.49 -20.22 13.06
N ARG A 112 -8.24 -20.72 12.08
CA ARG A 112 -8.99 -21.99 12.20
C ARG A 112 -8.12 -23.19 11.86
N THR A 113 -7.30 -23.09 10.82
CA THR A 113 -6.64 -24.24 10.18
C THR A 113 -5.16 -24.40 10.52
N ASP A 114 -4.45 -23.31 10.85
CA ASP A 114 -3.03 -23.37 11.18
C ASP A 114 -2.84 -23.51 12.71
N PRO A 115 -2.26 -24.63 13.20
CA PRO A 115 -2.11 -24.87 14.63
C PRO A 115 -1.26 -23.83 15.37
N GLU A 116 -0.24 -23.28 14.72
CA GLU A 116 0.69 -22.32 15.32
C GLU A 116 0.03 -20.95 15.47
N VAL A 117 -0.60 -20.47 14.39
CA VAL A 117 -1.39 -19.23 14.43
C VAL A 117 -2.51 -19.34 15.45
N ARG A 118 -3.23 -20.47 15.45
CA ARG A 118 -4.30 -20.73 16.42
C ARG A 118 -3.79 -20.73 17.86
N SER A 119 -2.62 -21.32 18.11
CA SER A 119 -1.99 -21.36 19.43
C SER A 119 -1.60 -19.96 19.92
N ALA A 120 -0.96 -19.16 19.06
CA ALA A 120 -0.57 -17.80 19.38
C ALA A 120 -1.78 -16.93 19.74
N VAL A 121 -2.86 -17.01 18.94
CA VAL A 121 -4.10 -16.27 19.21
C VAL A 121 -4.75 -16.72 20.52
N ARG A 122 -4.81 -18.04 20.79
CA ARG A 122 -5.34 -18.57 22.06
C ARG A 122 -4.52 -18.17 23.27
N SER A 123 -3.22 -17.92 23.08
CA SER A 123 -2.30 -17.49 24.14
C SER A 123 -2.40 -15.99 24.43
N GLY A 124 -3.31 -15.28 23.76
CA GLY A 124 -3.59 -13.87 24.04
C GLY A 124 -2.85 -12.87 23.15
N ALA A 125 -2.23 -13.30 22.04
CA ALA A 125 -1.60 -12.38 21.08
C ALA A 125 -2.59 -11.31 20.59
N PHE A 126 -3.86 -11.69 20.41
CA PHE A 126 -4.94 -10.78 20.01
C PHE A 126 -6.23 -11.14 20.74
N ARG A 127 -7.05 -10.14 21.09
CA ARG A 127 -8.34 -10.33 21.77
C ARG A 127 -9.40 -10.88 20.82
N ASN A 128 -9.37 -10.48 19.56
CA ASN A 128 -10.30 -10.94 18.52
C ASN A 128 -9.71 -10.75 17.11
N ALA A 129 -10.44 -11.23 16.10
CA ALA A 129 -10.02 -11.14 14.70
C ALA A 129 -9.93 -9.70 14.18
N ASP A 130 -10.77 -8.80 14.68
CA ASP A 130 -10.82 -7.41 14.20
C ASP A 130 -9.62 -6.60 14.73
N GLU A 131 -9.20 -6.85 15.99
CA GLU A 131 -7.95 -6.30 16.54
C GLU A 131 -6.74 -6.81 15.75
N MET A 132 -6.71 -8.11 15.44
CA MET A 132 -5.64 -8.72 14.66
C MET A 132 -5.55 -8.09 13.27
N LEU A 133 -6.67 -7.98 12.55
CA LEU A 133 -6.71 -7.32 11.24
C LEU A 133 -6.27 -5.87 11.34
N SER A 134 -6.74 -5.13 12.35
CA SER A 134 -6.38 -3.72 12.54
C SER A 134 -4.88 -3.55 12.79
N TYR A 135 -4.30 -4.41 13.63
CA TYR A 135 -2.86 -4.42 13.91
C TYR A 135 -2.04 -4.66 12.64
N TYR A 136 -2.42 -5.67 11.84
CA TYR A 136 -1.71 -5.96 10.60
C TYR A 136 -1.98 -4.91 9.51
N LYS A 137 -3.13 -4.24 9.52
CA LYS A 137 -3.42 -3.11 8.63
C LYS A 137 -2.47 -1.95 8.90
N GLU A 138 -2.23 -1.62 10.17
CA GLU A 138 -1.27 -0.59 10.56
C GLU A 138 0.16 -0.93 10.09
N LYS A 139 0.55 -2.19 10.20
CA LYS A 139 1.91 -2.65 9.85
C LYS A 139 2.18 -2.75 8.35
N TYR A 140 1.16 -3.11 7.56
CA TYR A 140 1.34 -3.49 6.17
C TYR A 140 0.60 -2.60 5.16
N ALA A 141 0.04 -1.47 5.59
CA ALA A 141 -0.61 -0.53 4.69
C ALA A 141 0.25 -0.17 3.47
N PHE A 142 -0.41 0.05 2.34
CA PHE A 142 0.13 0.80 1.21
C PHE A 142 0.21 2.25 1.69
N ASP A 143 1.44 2.76 1.73
CA ASP A 143 1.79 3.96 2.47
C ASP A 143 0.87 5.13 2.07
N THR A 144 0.16 5.73 3.02
CA THR A 144 -0.69 6.90 2.74
C THR A 144 0.00 8.21 3.05
N ARG A 145 1.22 8.15 3.60
CA ARG A 145 2.11 9.29 3.87
C ARG A 145 3.55 8.78 4.00
N SER A 146 4.39 9.08 3.00
CA SER A 146 5.83 9.24 3.28
C SER A 146 5.94 10.12 4.53
N GLN A 147 6.58 9.59 5.56
CA GLN A 147 6.85 10.30 6.80
C GLN A 147 7.55 11.64 6.49
N ASN A 148 6.99 12.72 7.04
CA ASN A 148 7.49 14.10 7.13
C ASN A 148 7.75 14.89 5.83
#